data_AF-A0A098YEU3-F1
#
_entry.id   AF-A0A098YEU3-F1
#
_cell.length_a   1.000
_cell.length_b   1.000
_cell.length_c   1.000
_cell.angle_alpha   90.00
_cell.angle_beta   90.00
_cell.angle_gamma   90.00
#
_symmetry.space_group_name_H-M   'P 1'
#
loop_
_entity.id
_entity.type
_entity.pdbx_description
1 polymer ?
#
loop_
_entity_poly.entity_id
_entity_poly.type
_entity_poly.pdbx_seq_one_letter_code
_entity_poly.pdbx_strand_id
1 'polypeptide(L)'
;MTIARQDHPHWIPEAWAHLEQRRAERRAAGITFLPDWCVRQDRRAAAARPSPRTLHVEVGRFSAWLDGPDITALLDAVGITERLRDHGRWMVPADRADDVMSWAEWRERRIVTCADVDR
;
A
#
# COMPACT_ATOMS: atom_id res chain seq x y z
N MET A 1 26.14 7.43 0.07
CA MET A 1 27.00 7.65 1.25
C MET A 1 27.69 8.98 1.04
N THR A 2 27.36 9.99 1.85
CA THR A 2 27.86 11.35 1.64
C THR A 2 29.15 11.51 2.44
N ILE A 3 30.30 11.42 1.78
CA ILE A 3 31.63 11.57 2.40
C ILE A 3 31.75 13.02 2.91
N ALA A 4 31.94 13.22 4.22
CA ALA A 4 32.03 14.53 4.82
C ALA A 4 33.49 14.88 5.18
N ARG A 5 33.83 16.18 5.13
CA ARG A 5 35.22 16.65 5.29
C ARG A 5 35.78 16.38 6.67
N GLN A 6 34.93 16.49 7.68
CA GLN A 6 35.24 16.19 9.07
C GLN A 6 35.60 14.71 9.30
N ASP A 7 35.10 13.79 8.47
CA ASP A 7 35.32 12.34 8.64
C ASP A 7 36.66 11.88 8.03
N HIS A 8 37.30 12.74 7.22
CA HIS A 8 38.58 12.42 6.54
C HIS A 8 39.56 13.61 6.58
N PRO A 9 40.06 13.98 7.79
CA PRO A 9 40.95 15.12 7.97
C PRO A 9 42.35 14.93 7.37
N HIS A 10 42.74 13.69 7.10
CA HIS A 10 44.04 13.31 6.53
C HIS A 10 44.09 13.45 4.99
N TRP A 11 42.98 13.80 4.34
CA TRP A 11 42.94 13.96 2.90
C TRP A 11 43.52 15.31 2.48
N ILE A 12 44.36 15.30 1.45
CA ILE A 12 44.98 16.49 0.89
C ILE A 12 43.92 17.42 0.26
N PRO A 13 44.14 18.75 0.25
CA PRO A 13 43.18 19.72 -0.28
C PRO A 13 42.71 19.44 -1.71
N GLU A 14 43.59 18.92 -2.56
CA GLU A 14 43.31 18.60 -3.96
C GLU A 14 42.25 17.50 -4.10
N ALA A 15 42.24 16.52 -3.18
CA ALA A 15 41.25 15.45 -3.15
C ALA A 15 39.84 16.01 -2.83
N TRP A 16 39.78 17.01 -1.96
CA TRP A 16 38.53 17.71 -1.64
C TRP A 16 38.03 18.56 -2.80
N ALA A 17 38.92 19.33 -3.43
CA ALA A 17 38.59 20.13 -4.60
C ALA A 17 38.06 19.25 -5.74
N HIS A 18 38.70 18.11 -5.98
CA HIS A 18 38.24 17.13 -6.98
C HIS A 18 36.83 16.59 -6.65
N LEU A 19 36.55 16.24 -5.39
CA LEU A 19 35.22 15.78 -4.99
C LEU A 19 34.15 16.84 -5.12
N GLU A 20 34.46 18.09 -4.76
CA GLU A 20 33.54 19.23 -4.88
C GLU A 20 33.22 19.52 -6.34
N GLN A 21 34.22 19.52 -7.21
CA GLN A 21 34.04 19.65 -8.66
C GLN A 21 33.13 18.55 -9.20
N ARG A 22 33.39 17.27 -8.85
CA ARG A 22 32.55 16.14 -9.29
C ARG A 22 31.11 16.24 -8.78
N ARG A 23 30.89 16.79 -7.59
CA ARG A 23 29.54 17.06 -7.06
C ARG A 23 28.85 18.20 -7.80
N ALA A 24 29.58 19.24 -8.19
CA ALA A 24 29.06 20.36 -8.98
C ALA A 24 28.67 19.90 -10.40
N GLU A 25 29.54 19.16 -11.08
CA GLU A 25 29.27 18.57 -12.40
C GLU A 25 28.03 17.69 -12.40
N ARG A 26 27.87 16.82 -11.39
CA ARG A 26 26.68 15.95 -11.26
C ARG A 26 25.41 16.74 -11.03
N ARG A 27 25.45 17.78 -10.18
CA ARG A 27 24.30 18.68 -9.96
C ARG A 27 23.92 19.41 -11.24
N ALA A 28 24.91 19.93 -11.98
CA ALA A 28 24.69 20.60 -13.26
C ALA A 28 24.09 19.65 -14.32
N ALA A 29 24.48 18.37 -14.27
CA ALA A 29 23.92 17.32 -15.13
C ALA A 29 22.58 16.75 -14.63
N GLY A 30 22.02 17.25 -13.52
CA GLY A 30 20.76 16.74 -12.95
C GLY A 30 20.84 15.31 -12.38
N ILE A 31 22.05 14.79 -12.14
CA ILE A 31 22.27 13.42 -11.67
C ILE A 31 22.07 13.38 -10.16
N THR A 32 20.87 12.96 -9.72
CA THR A 32 20.59 12.65 -8.32
C THR A 32 21.25 11.33 -7.95
N PHE A 33 22.19 11.36 -7.00
CA PHE A 33 22.73 10.13 -6.41
C PHE A 33 21.67 9.47 -5.54
N LEU A 34 20.95 8.49 -6.09
CA LEU A 34 20.20 7.52 -5.30
C LEU A 34 21.15 6.38 -4.93
N PRO A 35 21.32 6.06 -3.64
CA PRO A 35 22.04 4.87 -3.24
C PRO A 35 21.46 3.62 -3.91
N ASP A 36 22.32 2.67 -4.31
CA ASP A 36 21.91 1.43 -4.96
C ASP A 36 20.88 0.61 -4.17
N TRP A 37 20.83 0.77 -2.85
CA TRP A 37 19.83 0.10 -2.02
C TRP A 37 18.42 0.70 -2.21
N CYS A 38 18.28 2.01 -2.44
CA CYS A 38 16.99 2.63 -2.74
C CYS A 38 16.44 2.10 -4.07
N VAL A 39 17.27 2.08 -5.12
CA VAL A 39 16.89 1.56 -6.44
C VAL A 39 16.50 0.08 -6.38
N ARG A 40 17.21 -0.73 -5.57
CA ARG A 40 16.85 -2.14 -5.34
C ARG A 40 15.53 -2.29 -4.57
N GLN A 41 15.28 -1.45 -3.58
CA GLN A 41 14.03 -1.45 -2.82
C GLN A 41 12.85 -1.08 -3.70
N ASP A 42 12.98 -0.06 -4.54
CA ASP A 42 11.94 0.35 -5.50
C ASP A 42 11.66 -0.73 -6.53
N ARG A 43 12.70 -1.36 -7.09
CA ARG A 43 12.54 -2.51 -7.99
C ARG A 43 11.83 -3.68 -7.31
N ARG A 44 12.16 -3.95 -6.04
CA ARG A 44 11.52 -5.02 -5.27
C ARG A 44 10.06 -4.70 -4.96
N ALA A 45 9.74 -3.45 -4.64
CA ALA A 45 8.36 -2.98 -4.45
C ALA A 45 7.56 -3.04 -5.76
N ALA A 46 8.15 -2.63 -6.88
CA ALA A 46 7.52 -2.71 -8.21
C ALA A 46 7.37 -4.15 -8.72
N ALA A 47 8.29 -5.05 -8.35
CA ALA A 47 8.23 -6.47 -8.70
C ALA A 47 7.35 -7.29 -7.74
N ALA A 48 7.01 -6.74 -6.57
CA ALA A 48 6.06 -7.37 -5.67
C ALA A 48 4.69 -7.34 -6.35
N ARG A 49 4.17 -8.53 -6.69
CA ARG A 49 2.76 -8.63 -7.07
C ARG A 49 1.93 -8.05 -5.91
N PRO A 50 0.97 -7.15 -6.18
CA PRO A 50 0.07 -6.70 -5.13
C PRO A 50 -0.54 -7.93 -4.48
N SER A 51 -0.50 -7.99 -3.14
CA SER A 51 -1.17 -9.05 -2.40
C SER A 51 -2.63 -9.10 -2.86
N PRO A 52 -3.21 -10.28 -3.10
CA PRO A 52 -4.61 -10.38 -3.50
C PRO A 52 -5.46 -9.68 -2.44
N ARG A 53 -6.33 -8.77 -2.87
CA ARG A 53 -7.28 -8.12 -1.97
C ARG A 53 -8.23 -9.19 -1.45
N THR A 54 -8.38 -9.28 -0.14
CA THR A 54 -9.30 -10.22 0.50
C THR A 54 -10.56 -9.50 0.96
N LEU A 55 -11.67 -10.22 1.05
CA LEU A 55 -12.88 -9.78 1.73
C LEU A 55 -13.31 -10.91 2.65
N HIS A 56 -13.47 -10.61 3.94
CA HIS A 56 -14.05 -11.53 4.90
C HIS A 56 -15.44 -11.05 5.28
N VAL A 57 -16.43 -11.94 5.18
CA VAL A 57 -17.83 -11.68 5.47
C VAL A 57 -18.30 -12.63 6.56
N GLU A 58 -18.82 -12.08 7.65
CA GLU A 58 -19.57 -12.82 8.65
C GLU A 58 -21.06 -12.52 8.44
N VAL A 59 -21.88 -13.54 8.15
CA VAL A 59 -23.32 -13.37 7.95
C VAL A 59 -24.04 -13.81 9.21
N GLY A 60 -24.65 -12.85 9.90
CA GLY A 60 -25.56 -13.10 11.02
C GLY A 60 -27.01 -13.14 10.58
N ARG A 61 -27.93 -13.13 11.56
CA ARG A 61 -29.36 -13.31 11.26
C ARG A 61 -29.97 -12.19 10.42
N PHE A 62 -29.54 -10.94 10.66
CA PHE A 62 -30.10 -9.75 10.00
C PHE A 62 -29.03 -8.84 9.41
N SER A 63 -27.77 -9.05 9.77
CA SER A 63 -26.65 -8.20 9.39
C SER A 63 -25.46 -9.04 8.98
N ALA A 64 -24.66 -8.51 8.07
CA ALA A 64 -23.38 -9.05 7.68
C ALA A 64 -22.26 -8.06 8.01
N TRP A 65 -21.16 -8.57 8.56
CA TRP A 65 -19.97 -7.80 8.90
C TRP A 65 -18.86 -8.04 7.88
N LEU A 66 -18.25 -6.96 7.43
CA LEU A 66 -17.27 -6.93 6.36
C LEU A 66 -15.93 -6.50 6.92
N ASP A 67 -14.89 -7.26 6.58
CA ASP A 67 -13.50 -6.96 6.89
C ASP A 67 -12.60 -7.10 5.66
N GLY A 68 -11.63 -6.20 5.53
CA GLY A 68 -10.72 -6.13 4.39
C GLY A 68 -10.33 -4.70 4.01
N PRO A 69 -9.44 -4.55 3.01
CA PRO A 69 -9.04 -3.24 2.49
C PRO A 69 -10.17 -2.57 1.69
N ASP A 70 -10.21 -1.24 1.73
CA ASP A 70 -11.05 -0.41 0.85
C ASP A 70 -12.56 -0.76 0.84
N ILE A 71 -13.11 -1.19 1.98
CA ILE A 71 -14.53 -1.62 2.09
C ILE A 71 -15.50 -0.49 1.77
N THR A 72 -15.19 0.76 2.17
CA THR A 72 -16.06 1.90 1.85
C THR A 72 -16.23 2.07 0.34
N ALA A 73 -15.13 1.99 -0.42
CA ALA A 73 -15.16 2.10 -1.88
C ALA A 73 -15.90 0.92 -2.53
N LEU A 74 -15.73 -0.29 -2.00
CA LEU A 74 -16.50 -1.47 -2.42
C LEU A 74 -18.01 -1.24 -2.22
N LEU A 75 -18.41 -0.81 -1.03
CA LEU A 75 -19.81 -0.56 -0.71
C LEU A 75 -20.41 0.58 -1.55
N ASP A 76 -19.64 1.62 -1.84
CA ASP A 76 -20.06 2.70 -2.75
C ASP A 76 -20.23 2.18 -4.18
N ALA A 77 -19.36 1.29 -4.65
CA ALA A 77 -19.44 0.70 -5.98
C ALA A 77 -20.66 -0.23 -6.14
N VAL A 78 -21.03 -0.97 -5.08
CA VAL A 78 -22.25 -1.80 -5.03
C VAL A 78 -23.52 -0.94 -4.86
N GLY A 79 -23.38 0.32 -4.43
CA GLY A 79 -24.51 1.22 -4.18
C GLY A 79 -25.21 0.97 -2.84
N ILE A 80 -24.50 0.45 -1.84
CA ILE A 80 -25.04 0.23 -0.49
C ILE A 80 -24.88 1.50 0.34
N THR A 81 -26.00 2.17 0.58
CA THR A 81 -26.11 3.36 1.44
C THR A 81 -26.39 2.99 2.89
N GLU A 82 -27.12 1.90 3.12
CA GLU A 82 -27.44 1.36 4.43
C GLU A 82 -26.25 0.58 4.98
N ARG A 83 -25.29 1.30 5.58
CA ARG A 83 -24.10 0.73 6.20
C ARG A 83 -23.79 1.40 7.53
N LEU A 84 -23.35 0.60 8.50
CA LEU A 84 -22.95 1.04 9.83
C LEU A 84 -21.50 0.64 10.09
N ARG A 85 -20.81 1.43 10.91
CA ARG A 85 -19.47 1.07 11.41
C ARG A 85 -19.63 0.57 12.84
N ASP A 86 -19.30 -0.69 13.09
CA ASP A 86 -19.36 -1.30 14.41
C ASP A 86 -18.04 -2.01 14.74
N HIS A 87 -17.48 -1.72 15.93
CA HIS A 87 -16.20 -2.27 16.41
C HIS A 87 -15.05 -2.25 15.35
N GLY A 88 -15.01 -1.21 14.52
CA GLY A 88 -14.00 -1.03 13.47
C GLY A 88 -14.32 -1.72 12.13
N ARG A 89 -15.33 -2.60 12.09
CA ARG A 89 -15.82 -3.29 10.88
C ARG A 89 -17.00 -2.55 10.26
N TRP A 90 -17.23 -2.80 8.98
CA TRP A 90 -18.43 -2.32 8.31
C TRP A 90 -19.53 -3.37 8.44
N MET A 91 -20.76 -2.93 8.65
CA MET A 91 -21.94 -3.75 8.78
C MET A 91 -22.96 -3.33 7.73
N VAL A 92 -23.57 -4.31 7.07
CA VAL A 92 -24.64 -4.14 6.07
C VAL A 92 -25.80 -5.08 6.40
N PRO A 93 -27.02 -4.83 5.90
CA PRO A 93 -28.11 -5.81 5.97
C PRO A 93 -27.71 -7.16 5.33
N ALA A 94 -28.12 -8.27 5.95
CA ALA A 94 -27.71 -9.61 5.51
C ALA A 94 -28.16 -9.96 4.08
N ASP A 95 -29.31 -9.46 3.64
CA ASP A 95 -29.84 -9.60 2.28
C ASP A 95 -28.99 -8.88 1.21
N ARG A 96 -28.13 -7.94 1.63
CA ARG A 96 -27.17 -7.24 0.75
C ARG A 96 -25.81 -7.92 0.72
N ALA A 97 -25.55 -8.92 1.57
CA ALA A 97 -24.24 -9.57 1.67
C ALA A 97 -23.84 -10.25 0.35
N ASP A 98 -24.77 -10.94 -0.31
CA ASP A 98 -24.54 -11.63 -1.58
C ASP A 98 -24.15 -10.67 -2.71
N ASP A 99 -24.76 -9.48 -2.75
CA ASP A 99 -24.41 -8.45 -3.73
C ASP A 99 -22.96 -7.97 -3.53
N VAL A 100 -22.55 -7.76 -2.27
CA VAL A 100 -21.18 -7.35 -1.93
C VAL A 100 -20.18 -8.44 -2.29
N MET A 101 -20.46 -9.68 -1.90
CA MET A 101 -19.60 -10.83 -2.19
C MET A 101 -19.44 -11.03 -3.70
N SER A 102 -20.55 -11.01 -4.43
CA SER A 102 -20.55 -11.16 -5.89
C SER A 102 -19.76 -10.05 -6.57
N TRP A 103 -19.95 -8.80 -6.17
CA TRP A 103 -19.19 -7.69 -6.74
C TRP A 103 -17.70 -7.80 -6.42
N ALA A 104 -17.36 -8.11 -5.18
CA ALA A 104 -15.98 -8.26 -4.74
C ALA A 104 -15.24 -9.35 -5.53
N GLU A 105 -15.88 -10.50 -5.74
CA GLU A 105 -15.30 -11.63 -6.47
C GLU A 105 -15.20 -11.33 -7.98
N TRP A 106 -16.31 -10.93 -8.61
CA TRP A 106 -16.36 -10.83 -10.07
C TRP A 106 -15.76 -9.55 -10.62
N ARG A 107 -16.02 -8.42 -9.95
CA ARG A 107 -15.58 -7.10 -10.45
C ARG A 107 -14.21 -6.71 -9.94
N GLU A 108 -13.94 -6.96 -8.66
CA GLU A 108 -12.68 -6.58 -8.02
C GLU A 108 -11.67 -7.73 -7.90
N ARG A 109 -12.04 -8.96 -8.29
CA ARG A 109 -11.17 -10.14 -8.27
C ARG A 109 -10.60 -10.40 -6.87
N ARG A 110 -11.37 -10.08 -5.83
CA ARG A 110 -10.99 -10.32 -4.43
C ARG A 110 -11.14 -11.79 -4.09
N ILE A 111 -10.32 -12.26 -3.15
CA ILE A 111 -10.54 -13.55 -2.50
C ILE A 111 -11.59 -13.34 -1.40
N VAL A 112 -12.78 -13.90 -1.60
CA VAL A 112 -13.90 -13.77 -0.65
C VAL A 112 -13.93 -14.99 0.27
N THR A 113 -14.11 -14.75 1.56
CA THR A 113 -14.36 -15.79 2.58
C THR A 113 -15.64 -15.43 3.33
N CYS A 114 -16.51 -16.41 3.53
CA CYS A 114 -17.80 -16.24 4.20
C CYS A 114 -17.89 -17.21 5.38
N ALA A 115 -18.44 -16.73 6.50
CA ALA A 115 -18.75 -17.54 7.67
C ALA A 115 -20.15 -17.18 8.20
N ASP A 116 -21.00 -18.18 8.40
CA ASP A 116 -22.26 -18.00 9.11
C ASP A 116 -21.96 -17.87 10.62
N VAL A 117 -22.51 -16.83 11.25
CA VAL A 117 -22.37 -16.59 12.68
C VAL A 117 -23.75 -16.54 13.33
N ASP A 118 -23.92 -17.27 14.42
CA ASP A 118 -25.17 -17.28 15.18
C ASP A 118 -25.21 -16.04 16.10
N ARG A 119 -25.51 -14.90 15.49
CA ARG A 119 -25.57 -13.57 16.12
C ARG A 119 -26.75 -12.75 15.61
#